data_AF-A0A382A846-F1
#
_entry.id   AF-A0A382A846-F1
#
_cell.length_a   1.000
_cell.length_b   1.000
_cell.length_c   1.000
_cell.angle_alpha   90.00
_cell.angle_beta   90.00
_cell.angle_gamma   90.00
#
_symmetry.space_group_name_H-M   'P 1'
#
loop_
_entity.id
_entity.type
_entity.pdbx_description
1 polymer ?
#
loop_
_entity_poly.entity_id
_entity_poly.type
_entity_poly.pdbx_seq_one_letter_code
_entity_poly.pdbx_strand_id
1 'polypeptide(L)'
;MINNKFKFLKPKSGQSLAEFAVITAMMATFIATASGKMSDMMEGGKVRKAEESLDKILVLAQNFYQETATLEGRGRFPGQDKYNMNVGGYTDELELINDLESFTAFDSELGENWCSVFGIDHEEAPMPIGAHFVNDTIAAAENCDACPESRFAGHDDWLFKFGGNPMQSSFQDGHFIYAVIAGSGTGEDAEPPILYIADGEGPKYLNKQLQF
;
A
#
# COMPACT_ATOMS: atom_id res chain seq x y z
N MET A 1 69.90 -4.30 44.88
CA MET A 1 68.87 -3.48 44.21
C MET A 1 68.46 -4.21 42.93
N ILE A 2 67.16 -4.44 42.75
CA ILE A 2 66.56 -5.49 41.92
C ILE A 2 66.83 -5.25 40.42
N ASN A 3 67.86 -5.89 39.86
CA ASN A 3 68.08 -5.96 38.40
C ASN A 3 67.94 -7.42 37.94
N ASN A 4 67.20 -7.63 36.85
CA ASN A 4 66.94 -8.91 36.15
C ASN A 4 65.66 -9.70 36.49
N LYS A 5 64.50 -9.06 36.65
CA LYS A 5 63.20 -9.77 36.58
C LYS A 5 62.42 -9.64 35.25
N PHE A 6 62.92 -8.92 34.26
CA PHE A 6 62.18 -8.69 32.99
C PHE A 6 62.54 -9.63 31.82
N LYS A 7 63.45 -10.61 32.00
CA LYS A 7 63.90 -11.50 30.91
C LYS A 7 63.00 -12.72 30.61
N PHE A 8 61.84 -12.85 31.26
CA PHE A 8 60.95 -14.02 31.13
C PHE A 8 59.58 -13.75 30.49
N LEU A 9 59.27 -12.51 30.12
CA LEU A 9 58.05 -12.22 29.37
C LEU A 9 58.35 -12.28 27.86
N LYS A 10 58.10 -13.44 27.24
CA LYS A 10 58.03 -13.52 25.78
C LYS A 10 56.89 -12.59 25.30
N PRO A 11 57.12 -11.69 24.33
CA PRO A 11 56.02 -10.88 23.80
C PRO A 11 54.97 -11.79 23.16
N LYS A 12 53.74 -11.79 23.69
CA LYS A 12 52.56 -12.42 23.06
C LYS A 12 51.90 -11.47 22.03
N SER A 13 52.68 -10.65 21.33
CA SER A 13 52.14 -9.55 20.50
C SER A 13 51.42 -10.03 19.24
N GLY A 14 51.55 -11.30 18.85
CA GLY A 14 50.86 -11.88 17.69
C GLY A 14 49.61 -12.72 18.01
N GLN A 15 49.40 -13.15 19.26
CA GLN A 15 48.25 -14.00 19.60
C GLN A 15 46.93 -13.22 19.57
N SER A 16 46.89 -11.97 20.07
CA SER A 16 45.64 -11.19 20.07
C SER A 16 45.24 -10.72 18.67
N LEU A 17 46.20 -10.41 17.79
CA LEU A 17 45.91 -10.00 16.42
C LEU A 17 45.38 -11.18 15.59
N ALA A 18 45.96 -12.37 15.76
CA ALA A 18 45.47 -13.57 15.11
C ALA A 18 44.09 -13.99 15.63
N GLU A 19 43.84 -13.90 16.93
CA GLU A 19 42.51 -14.17 17.52
C GLU A 19 41.45 -13.19 17.02
N PHE A 20 41.77 -11.89 16.97
CA PHE A 20 40.88 -10.89 16.41
C PHE A 20 40.64 -11.10 14.91
N ALA A 21 41.68 -11.45 14.14
CA ALA A 21 41.56 -11.77 12.72
C ALA A 21 40.69 -13.02 12.48
N VAL A 22 40.80 -14.04 13.34
CA VAL A 22 39.96 -15.25 13.24
C VAL A 22 38.51 -14.93 13.59
N ILE A 23 38.25 -14.16 14.65
CA ILE A 23 36.88 -13.77 15.03
C ILE A 23 36.26 -12.89 13.94
N THR A 24 37.00 -11.92 13.41
CA THR A 24 36.53 -11.06 12.32
C THR A 24 36.31 -11.84 11.03
N ALA A 25 37.20 -12.77 10.67
CA ALA A 25 36.99 -13.66 9.53
C ALA A 25 35.76 -14.55 9.72
N MET A 26 35.56 -15.13 10.91
CA MET A 26 34.36 -15.92 11.22
C MET A 26 33.09 -15.07 11.13
N MET A 27 33.06 -13.90 11.77
CA MET A 27 31.93 -12.96 11.68
C MET A 27 31.67 -12.53 10.23
N ALA A 28 32.72 -12.24 9.45
CA ALA A 28 32.59 -11.91 8.03
C ALA A 28 31.97 -13.07 7.24
N THR A 29 32.37 -14.32 7.50
CA THR A 29 31.76 -15.49 6.84
C THR A 29 30.32 -15.74 7.28
N PHE A 30 29.97 -15.52 8.55
CA PHE A 30 28.59 -15.58 9.03
C PHE A 30 27.72 -14.46 8.42
N ILE A 31 28.22 -13.23 8.36
CA ILE A 31 27.51 -12.11 7.72
C ILE A 31 27.32 -12.39 6.24
N ALA A 32 28.37 -12.86 5.54
CA ALA A 32 28.29 -13.17 4.12
C ALA A 32 27.25 -14.27 3.82
N THR A 33 27.16 -15.30 4.66
CA THR A 33 26.18 -16.39 4.48
C THR A 33 24.77 -16.01 4.94
N ALA A 34 24.64 -15.15 5.95
CA ALA A 34 23.35 -14.67 6.44
C ALA A 34 22.73 -13.58 5.53
N SER A 35 23.56 -12.86 4.75
CA SER A 35 23.13 -11.73 3.93
C SER A 35 22.00 -12.07 2.96
N GLY A 36 22.07 -13.21 2.26
CA GLY A 36 21.02 -13.61 1.32
C GLY A 36 19.68 -13.85 2.02
N LYS A 37 19.69 -14.64 3.11
CA LYS A 37 18.46 -14.96 3.85
C LYS A 37 17.87 -13.73 4.58
N MET A 38 18.74 -12.84 5.05
CA MET A 38 18.30 -11.59 5.68
C MET A 38 17.67 -10.63 4.66
N SER A 39 18.17 -10.63 3.41
CA SER A 39 17.54 -9.89 2.31
C SER A 39 16.11 -10.37 2.04
N ASP A 40 15.92 -11.68 1.87
CA ASP A 40 14.58 -12.27 1.64
C ASP A 40 13.62 -11.96 2.80
N MET A 41 14.13 -12.02 4.05
CA MET A 41 13.34 -11.70 5.24
C MET A 41 12.94 -10.21 5.27
N MET A 42 13.85 -9.32 4.87
CA MET A 42 13.56 -7.88 4.79
C MET A 42 12.55 -7.58 3.70
N GLU A 43 12.62 -8.25 2.54
CA GLU A 43 11.66 -8.11 1.45
C GLU A 43 10.26 -8.58 1.84
N GLY A 44 10.12 -9.77 2.43
CA GLY A 44 8.85 -10.23 2.99
C GLY A 44 8.32 -9.31 4.10
N GLY A 45 9.21 -8.67 4.85
CA GLY A 45 8.86 -7.65 5.83
C GLY A 45 8.27 -6.37 5.22
N LYS A 46 8.69 -5.99 4.01
CA LYS A 46 8.11 -4.86 3.27
C LYS A 46 6.72 -5.19 2.74
N VAL A 47 6.56 -6.38 2.16
CA VAL A 47 5.26 -6.91 1.70
C VAL A 47 4.25 -6.88 2.85
N ARG A 48 4.62 -7.43 4.01
CA ARG A 48 3.74 -7.43 5.20
C ARG A 48 3.36 -6.03 5.69
N LYS A 49 4.26 -5.05 5.59
CA LYS A 49 3.95 -3.65 5.93
C LYS A 49 2.99 -3.00 4.93
N ALA A 50 3.11 -3.34 3.64
CA ALA A 50 2.15 -2.91 2.64
C ALA A 50 0.77 -3.53 2.90
N GLU A 51 0.70 -4.83 3.23
CA GLU A 51 -0.55 -5.50 3.63
C GLU A 51 -1.20 -4.85 4.86
N GLU A 52 -0.43 -4.55 5.91
CA GLU A 52 -0.92 -3.82 7.09
C GLU A 52 -1.44 -2.41 6.74
N SER A 53 -0.86 -1.78 5.73
CA SER A 53 -1.29 -0.47 5.26
C SER A 53 -2.61 -0.55 4.49
N LEU A 54 -2.75 -1.55 3.61
CA LEU A 54 -4.01 -1.87 2.93
C LEU A 54 -5.13 -2.19 3.93
N ASP A 55 -4.84 -2.94 4.99
CA ASP A 55 -5.82 -3.23 6.05
C ASP A 55 -6.31 -1.97 6.78
N LYS A 56 -5.43 -0.98 6.99
CA LYS A 56 -5.86 0.31 7.57
C LYS A 56 -6.78 1.07 6.63
N ILE A 57 -6.48 1.10 5.34
CA ILE A 57 -7.35 1.74 4.33
C ILE A 57 -8.72 1.07 4.33
N LEU A 58 -8.78 -0.27 4.36
CA LEU A 58 -10.04 -1.01 4.43
C LEU A 58 -10.86 -0.73 5.68
N VAL A 59 -10.24 -0.68 6.86
CA VAL A 59 -10.96 -0.39 8.11
C VAL A 59 -11.56 1.00 8.09
N LEU A 60 -10.84 1.98 7.54
CA LEU A 60 -11.38 3.34 7.36
C LEU A 60 -12.51 3.37 6.33
N ALA A 61 -12.36 2.66 5.22
CA ALA A 61 -13.40 2.52 4.21
C ALA A 61 -14.68 1.90 4.79
N GLN A 62 -14.52 0.87 5.63
CA GLN A 62 -15.62 0.19 6.30
C GLN A 62 -16.35 1.14 7.25
N ASN A 63 -15.63 1.89 8.07
CA ASN A 63 -16.23 2.88 8.97
C ASN A 63 -17.02 3.93 8.18
N PHE A 64 -16.44 4.46 7.09
CA PHE A 64 -17.10 5.44 6.24
C PHE A 64 -18.37 4.89 5.57
N TYR A 65 -18.32 3.65 5.10
CA TYR A 65 -19.50 2.98 4.54
C TYR A 65 -20.63 2.86 5.57
N GLN A 66 -20.32 2.50 6.82
CA GLN A 66 -21.32 2.38 7.87
C GLN A 66 -21.91 3.74 8.29
N GLU A 67 -21.07 4.78 8.33
CA GLU A 67 -21.51 6.16 8.60
C GLU A 67 -22.46 6.66 7.51
N THR A 68 -22.08 6.51 6.23
CA THR A 68 -22.90 6.90 5.10
C THR A 68 -24.17 6.05 4.98
N ALA A 69 -24.10 4.75 5.29
CA ALA A 69 -25.29 3.89 5.35
C ALA A 69 -26.30 4.37 6.40
N THR A 70 -25.82 4.91 7.52
CA THR A 70 -26.69 5.43 8.59
C THR A 70 -27.27 6.81 8.23
N LEU A 71 -26.46 7.68 7.61
CA LEU A 71 -26.85 9.06 7.31
C LEU A 71 -27.67 9.19 6.02
N GLU A 72 -27.24 8.50 4.97
CA GLU A 72 -27.80 8.57 3.61
C GLU A 72 -28.75 7.39 3.32
N GLY A 73 -28.86 6.42 4.23
CA GLY A 73 -29.68 5.22 4.10
C GLY A 73 -29.05 4.12 3.23
N ARG A 74 -27.98 4.43 2.50
CA ARG A 74 -27.15 3.50 1.72
C ARG A 74 -25.68 3.88 1.88
N GLY A 75 -24.84 2.87 2.07
CA GLY A 75 -23.41 3.09 2.23
C GLY A 75 -22.75 3.36 0.89
N ARG A 76 -21.72 4.20 0.93
CA ARG A 76 -20.82 4.47 -0.19
C ARG A 76 -19.38 4.50 0.30
N PHE A 77 -18.42 4.39 -0.61
CA PHE A 77 -17.00 4.46 -0.29
C PHE A 77 -16.43 5.87 -0.46
N PRO A 78 -15.26 6.18 0.13
CA PRO A 78 -14.61 7.46 -0.08
C PRO A 78 -14.29 7.69 -1.56
N GLY A 79 -14.44 8.94 -2.02
CA GLY A 79 -14.36 9.31 -3.45
C GLY A 79 -15.58 8.93 -4.30
N GLN A 80 -16.40 8.00 -3.83
CA GLN A 80 -17.64 7.66 -4.52
C GLN A 80 -18.68 8.77 -4.29
N ASP A 81 -19.08 9.42 -5.38
CA ASP A 81 -20.10 10.46 -5.39
C ASP A 81 -21.49 9.93 -4.97
N LYS A 82 -21.83 8.69 -5.35
CA LYS A 82 -23.08 8.00 -4.97
C LYS A 82 -22.92 6.49 -5.06
N TYR A 83 -23.68 5.73 -4.27
CA TYR A 83 -23.57 4.26 -4.18
C TYR A 83 -23.67 3.52 -5.53
N ASN A 84 -24.38 4.09 -6.52
CA ASN A 84 -24.59 3.52 -7.85
C ASN A 84 -23.65 4.08 -8.92
N MET A 85 -22.60 4.80 -8.53
CA MET A 85 -21.56 5.30 -9.43
C MET A 85 -20.27 4.54 -9.18
N ASN A 86 -19.61 4.09 -10.23
CA ASN A 86 -18.30 3.46 -10.12
C ASN A 86 -17.21 4.52 -9.91
N VAL A 87 -16.07 4.08 -9.36
CA VAL A 87 -14.85 4.89 -9.25
C VAL A 87 -13.74 4.14 -9.97
N GLY A 88 -13.04 4.84 -10.86
CA GLY A 88 -12.10 4.23 -11.81
C GLY A 88 -12.77 3.85 -13.13
N GLY A 89 -12.06 3.06 -13.93
CA GLY A 89 -12.47 2.67 -15.28
C GLY A 89 -13.39 1.44 -15.36
N TYR A 90 -13.51 0.67 -14.27
CA TYR A 90 -14.23 -0.61 -14.29
C TYR A 90 -15.73 -0.41 -14.06
N THR A 91 -16.54 -1.05 -14.91
CA THR A 91 -18.00 -1.16 -14.72
C THR A 91 -18.41 -2.51 -14.15
N ASP A 92 -17.70 -3.56 -14.55
CA ASP A 92 -18.01 -4.95 -14.21
C ASP A 92 -16.91 -5.56 -13.35
N GLU A 93 -17.30 -6.26 -12.28
CA GLU A 93 -16.38 -6.92 -11.36
C GLU A 93 -15.50 -7.98 -12.08
N LEU A 94 -16.07 -8.68 -13.05
CA LEU A 94 -15.38 -9.73 -13.79
C LEU A 94 -14.24 -9.18 -14.66
N GLU A 95 -14.39 -7.98 -15.23
CA GLU A 95 -13.33 -7.31 -15.98
C GLU A 95 -12.19 -6.93 -15.05
N LEU A 96 -12.51 -6.34 -13.88
CA LEU A 96 -11.52 -5.97 -12.88
C LEU A 96 -10.70 -7.19 -12.42
N ILE A 97 -11.35 -8.31 -12.09
CA ILE A 97 -10.66 -9.52 -11.62
C ILE A 97 -9.74 -10.08 -12.71
N ASN A 98 -10.20 -10.12 -13.97
CA ASN A 98 -9.38 -10.62 -15.08
C ASN A 98 -8.15 -9.73 -15.32
N ASP A 99 -8.32 -8.41 -15.30
CA ASP A 99 -7.22 -7.47 -15.49
C ASP A 99 -6.21 -7.56 -14.33
N LEU A 100 -6.72 -7.74 -13.09
CA LEU A 100 -5.90 -7.90 -11.89
C LEU A 100 -5.00 -9.14 -11.94
N GLU A 101 -5.38 -10.21 -12.64
CA GLU A 101 -4.52 -11.38 -12.82
C GLU A 101 -3.27 -11.09 -13.67
N SER A 102 -3.34 -10.08 -14.54
CA SER A 102 -2.25 -9.65 -15.42
C SER A 102 -1.50 -8.42 -14.89
N PHE A 103 -2.02 -7.75 -13.86
CA PHE A 103 -1.46 -6.53 -13.31
C PHE A 103 -0.36 -6.82 -12.27
N THR A 104 0.90 -6.85 -12.73
CA THR A 104 2.05 -7.24 -11.89
C THR A 104 3.08 -6.14 -11.61
N ALA A 105 2.95 -4.96 -12.23
CA ALA A 105 3.91 -3.85 -12.11
C ALA A 105 3.19 -2.52 -12.31
N PHE A 106 3.71 -1.44 -11.72
CA PHE A 106 3.08 -0.11 -11.69
C PHE A 106 2.98 0.59 -13.05
N ASP A 107 3.82 0.20 -14.02
CA ASP A 107 3.95 0.79 -15.35
C ASP A 107 2.96 0.22 -16.38
N SER A 108 2.03 -0.62 -15.94
CA SER A 108 0.98 -1.17 -16.80
C SER A 108 -0.03 -0.10 -17.21
N GLU A 109 -0.47 -0.16 -18.48
CA GLU A 109 -1.57 0.65 -19.02
C GLU A 109 -2.89 0.41 -18.25
N LEU A 110 -3.04 -0.77 -17.63
CA LEU A 110 -4.20 -1.08 -16.77
C LEU A 110 -4.33 -0.12 -15.58
N GLY A 111 -3.26 0.56 -15.19
CA GLY A 111 -3.27 1.59 -14.15
C GLY A 111 -4.23 2.74 -14.43
N GLU A 112 -4.55 3.02 -15.70
CA GLU A 112 -5.51 4.08 -16.08
C GLU A 112 -6.92 3.84 -15.54
N ASN A 113 -7.27 2.57 -15.31
CA ASN A 113 -8.57 2.19 -14.76
C ASN A 113 -8.62 2.30 -13.22
N TRP A 114 -7.51 2.64 -12.56
CA TRP A 114 -7.42 2.71 -11.11
C TRP A 114 -7.17 4.13 -10.62
N CYS A 115 -7.83 4.48 -9.52
CA CYS A 115 -7.68 5.78 -8.90
C CYS A 115 -6.63 5.75 -7.78
N SER A 116 -5.85 6.82 -7.65
CA SER A 116 -4.92 7.01 -6.54
C SER A 116 -5.66 7.30 -5.23
N VAL A 117 -5.30 6.59 -4.15
CA VAL A 117 -5.88 6.83 -2.81
C VAL A 117 -5.45 8.17 -2.23
N PHE A 118 -4.18 8.58 -2.39
CA PHE A 118 -3.63 9.81 -1.78
C PHE A 118 -3.29 10.91 -2.78
N GLY A 119 -3.71 10.75 -4.04
CA GLY A 119 -3.40 11.68 -5.13
C GLY A 119 -2.14 11.29 -5.90
N ILE A 120 -1.98 11.80 -7.12
CA ILE A 120 -0.81 11.52 -7.98
C ILE A 120 0.40 12.42 -7.69
N ASP A 121 0.18 13.63 -7.20
CA ASP A 121 1.21 14.68 -7.05
C ASP A 121 1.44 15.07 -5.57
N HIS A 122 1.19 14.15 -4.65
CA HIS A 122 1.39 14.42 -3.23
C HIS A 122 2.88 14.33 -2.84
N GLU A 123 3.42 15.34 -2.14
CA GLU A 123 4.86 15.41 -1.81
C GLU A 123 5.38 14.20 -1.02
N GLU A 124 4.59 13.71 -0.05
CA GLU A 124 4.96 12.57 0.80
C GLU A 124 4.69 11.18 0.18
N ALA A 125 3.84 11.10 -0.84
CA ALA A 125 3.49 9.85 -1.52
C ALA A 125 3.28 10.10 -3.03
N PRO A 126 4.33 10.52 -3.76
CA PRO A 126 4.21 10.83 -5.17
C PRO A 126 4.01 9.55 -5.96
N MET A 127 3.24 9.64 -7.04
CA MET A 127 3.10 8.53 -7.97
C MET A 127 4.47 8.18 -8.61
N PRO A 128 4.79 6.89 -8.76
CA PRO A 128 6.03 6.47 -9.42
C PRO A 128 6.06 6.93 -10.89
N ILE A 129 7.26 7.28 -11.37
CA ILE A 129 7.46 7.75 -12.75
C ILE A 129 7.17 6.61 -13.71
N GLY A 130 6.20 6.81 -14.61
CA GLY A 130 5.77 5.81 -15.59
C GLY A 130 4.51 5.04 -15.19
N ALA A 131 3.97 5.27 -13.98
CA ALA A 131 2.63 4.81 -13.68
C ALA A 131 1.56 5.65 -14.38
N HIS A 132 0.43 4.98 -14.63
CA HIS A 132 -0.71 5.52 -15.36
C HIS A 132 -1.93 5.78 -14.46
N PHE A 133 -1.76 5.81 -13.14
CA PHE A 133 -2.86 6.02 -12.19
C PHE A 133 -3.51 7.39 -12.35
N VAL A 134 -4.80 7.45 -12.12
CA VAL A 134 -5.59 8.69 -12.25
C VAL A 134 -6.05 9.22 -10.90
N ASN A 135 -6.26 10.53 -10.80
CA ASN A 135 -6.99 11.09 -9.67
C ASN A 135 -8.49 10.93 -9.90
N ASP A 136 -9.19 10.49 -8.87
CA ASP A 136 -10.64 10.57 -8.83
C ASP A 136 -11.08 12.02 -8.61
N THR A 137 -11.93 12.53 -9.49
CA THR A 137 -12.47 13.89 -9.45
C THR A 137 -13.98 13.84 -9.29
N ILE A 138 -14.54 14.79 -8.54
CA ILE A 138 -15.98 14.91 -8.35
C ILE A 138 -16.70 14.93 -9.71
N ALA A 139 -17.70 14.07 -9.88
CA ALA A 139 -18.44 13.99 -11.13
C ALA A 139 -19.18 15.31 -11.40
N ALA A 140 -19.26 15.72 -12.66
CA ALA A 140 -20.06 16.87 -13.04
C ALA A 140 -21.51 16.70 -12.55
N ALA A 141 -22.16 17.80 -12.10
CA ALA A 141 -23.52 17.74 -11.57
C ALA A 141 -24.54 17.16 -12.57
N GLU A 142 -24.26 17.24 -13.87
CA GLU A 142 -25.07 16.67 -14.95
C GLU A 142 -24.98 15.13 -15.02
N ASN A 143 -23.92 14.54 -14.46
CA ASN A 143 -23.66 13.10 -14.46
C ASN A 143 -24.07 12.42 -13.15
N CYS A 144 -24.60 13.18 -12.18
CA CYS A 144 -25.12 12.60 -10.94
C CYS A 144 -26.52 13.10 -10.61
N ASP A 145 -27.49 12.17 -10.64
CA ASP A 145 -28.84 12.44 -10.19
C ASP A 145 -28.91 12.39 -8.65
N ALA A 146 -29.20 13.53 -8.01
CA ALA A 146 -29.34 13.67 -6.55
C ALA A 146 -28.11 13.22 -5.73
N CYS A 147 -26.90 13.66 -6.11
CA CYS A 147 -25.71 13.49 -5.28
C CYS A 147 -25.76 14.31 -3.98
N PRO A 148 -25.18 13.81 -2.87
CA PRO A 148 -25.02 14.59 -1.65
C PRO A 148 -24.05 15.77 -1.86
N GLU A 149 -24.29 16.88 -1.15
CA GLU A 149 -23.39 18.06 -1.18
C GLU A 149 -22.03 17.79 -0.50
N SER A 150 -21.94 16.73 0.32
CA SER A 150 -20.73 16.30 1.05
C SER A 150 -19.80 15.41 0.22
N ARG A 151 -19.75 15.64 -1.09
CA ARG A 151 -18.88 14.91 -2.02
C ARG A 151 -17.54 15.64 -2.19
N PHE A 152 -16.48 14.84 -2.22
CA PHE A 152 -15.10 15.33 -2.33
C PHE A 152 -14.39 14.50 -3.39
N ALA A 153 -13.34 15.07 -4.00
CA ALA A 153 -12.47 14.29 -4.86
C ALA A 153 -11.85 13.15 -4.04
N GLY A 154 -11.70 11.96 -4.63
CA GLY A 154 -11.31 10.78 -3.86
C GLY A 154 -10.05 10.96 -3.03
N HIS A 155 -9.00 11.50 -3.65
CA HIS A 155 -7.74 11.78 -2.96
C HIS A 155 -7.87 12.74 -1.76
N ASP A 156 -8.73 13.77 -1.87
CA ASP A 156 -9.00 14.70 -0.76
C ASP A 156 -9.82 14.02 0.36
N ASP A 157 -10.79 13.19 -0.01
CA ASP A 157 -11.63 12.47 0.96
C ASP A 157 -10.80 11.47 1.77
N TRP A 158 -10.02 10.64 1.07
CA TRP A 158 -9.09 9.70 1.69
C TRP A 158 -8.09 10.42 2.58
N LEU A 159 -7.43 11.47 2.09
CA LEU A 159 -6.46 12.23 2.87
C LEU A 159 -7.09 12.83 4.14
N PHE A 160 -8.30 13.38 4.04
CA PHE A 160 -9.03 13.89 5.19
C PHE A 160 -9.32 12.79 6.23
N LYS A 161 -9.74 11.59 5.79
CA LYS A 161 -9.98 10.45 6.68
C LYS A 161 -8.71 9.92 7.35
N PHE A 162 -7.55 10.09 6.71
CA PHE A 162 -6.24 9.79 7.29
C PHE A 162 -5.67 10.94 8.14
N GLY A 163 -6.46 11.97 8.45
CA GLY A 163 -6.04 13.08 9.30
C GLY A 163 -5.03 14.01 8.63
N GLY A 164 -5.03 14.07 7.30
CA GLY A 164 -4.17 14.95 6.51
C GLY A 164 -2.76 14.41 6.24
N ASN A 165 -2.45 13.17 6.62
CA ASN A 165 -1.15 12.56 6.36
C ASN A 165 -1.34 11.33 5.46
N PRO A 166 -0.79 11.32 4.24
CA PRO A 166 -0.87 10.13 3.39
C PRO A 166 0.02 9.01 3.95
N MET A 167 -0.25 7.80 3.48
CA MET A 167 0.61 6.66 3.75
C MET A 167 1.33 6.26 2.46
N GLN A 168 2.65 6.26 2.48
CA GLN A 168 3.47 5.73 1.38
C GLN A 168 3.60 4.21 1.50
N SER A 169 3.61 3.49 0.39
CA SER A 169 3.91 2.07 0.41
C SER A 169 5.36 1.82 0.86
N SER A 170 5.55 0.77 1.65
CA SER A 170 6.89 0.29 2.02
C SER A 170 7.48 -0.68 0.99
N PHE A 171 6.69 -1.08 -0.01
CA PHE A 171 7.07 -2.07 -1.01
C PHE A 171 7.53 -1.40 -2.30
N GLN A 172 8.84 -1.36 -2.51
CA GLN A 172 9.51 -0.81 -3.69
C GLN A 172 9.00 0.59 -4.06
N ASP A 173 8.50 0.77 -5.28
CA ASP A 173 7.93 2.02 -5.82
C ASP A 173 6.39 2.00 -5.76
N GLY A 174 5.84 1.25 -4.80
CA GLY A 174 4.42 1.02 -4.62
C GLY A 174 3.61 2.28 -4.32
N HIS A 175 2.39 2.27 -4.83
CA HIS A 175 1.43 3.37 -4.70
C HIS A 175 0.05 2.79 -4.43
N PHE A 176 -0.67 3.30 -3.43
CA PHE A 176 -1.98 2.76 -3.09
C PHE A 176 -3.04 3.23 -4.08
N ILE A 177 -3.71 2.26 -4.68
CA ILE A 177 -4.73 2.47 -5.70
C ILE A 177 -6.04 1.81 -5.29
N TYR A 178 -7.15 2.36 -5.76
CA TYR A 178 -8.48 1.81 -5.50
C TYR A 178 -9.39 1.93 -6.72
N ALA A 179 -10.37 1.03 -6.78
CA ALA A 179 -11.46 1.04 -7.74
C ALA A 179 -12.74 0.61 -7.02
N VAL A 180 -13.87 1.18 -7.42
CA VAL A 180 -15.18 0.86 -6.82
C VAL A 180 -16.13 0.42 -7.91
N ILE A 181 -16.68 -0.79 -7.76
CA ILE A 181 -17.79 -1.27 -8.57
C ILE A 181 -19.10 -0.74 -7.97
N ALA A 182 -19.94 -0.15 -8.82
CA ALA A 182 -21.19 0.45 -8.41
C ALA A 182 -22.15 -0.58 -7.80
N GLY A 183 -22.83 -0.19 -6.72
CA GLY A 183 -23.95 -0.95 -6.19
C GLY A 183 -25.19 -0.82 -7.07
N SER A 184 -26.10 -1.79 -6.98
CA SER A 184 -27.26 -1.89 -7.86
C SER A 184 -28.55 -2.18 -7.09
N GLY A 185 -29.69 -2.11 -7.77
CA GLY A 185 -30.98 -2.55 -7.22
C GLY A 185 -31.61 -1.68 -6.13
N THR A 186 -32.84 -2.05 -5.76
CA THR A 186 -33.69 -1.32 -4.81
C THR A 186 -34.48 -2.28 -3.92
N GLY A 187 -34.78 -1.88 -2.67
CA GLY A 187 -35.57 -2.73 -1.76
C GLY A 187 -34.81 -3.97 -1.31
N GLU A 188 -35.41 -5.15 -1.51
CA GLU A 188 -34.83 -6.45 -1.11
C GLU A 188 -33.73 -6.94 -2.08
N ASP A 189 -33.71 -6.44 -3.32
CA ASP A 189 -32.69 -6.76 -4.34
C ASP A 189 -31.54 -5.74 -4.35
N ALA A 190 -31.30 -5.05 -3.22
CA ALA A 190 -30.28 -4.02 -3.14
C ALA A 190 -28.88 -4.64 -2.96
N GLU A 191 -27.99 -4.38 -3.91
CA GLU A 191 -26.60 -4.82 -3.87
C GLU A 191 -25.68 -3.64 -3.46
N PRO A 192 -24.86 -3.81 -2.42
CA PRO A 192 -23.91 -2.77 -2.02
C PRO A 192 -22.76 -2.66 -3.02
N PRO A 193 -22.14 -1.48 -3.14
CA PRO A 193 -20.92 -1.32 -3.93
C PRO A 193 -19.78 -2.21 -3.40
N ILE A 194 -18.82 -2.53 -4.27
CA ILE A 194 -17.65 -3.34 -3.94
C ILE A 194 -16.40 -2.47 -4.10
N LEU A 195 -15.55 -2.43 -3.07
CA LEU A 195 -14.28 -1.70 -3.10
C LEU A 195 -13.13 -2.67 -3.29
N TYR A 196 -12.29 -2.38 -4.27
CA TYR A 196 -10.98 -3.00 -4.45
C TYR A 196 -9.89 -1.99 -4.12
N ILE A 197 -8.91 -2.41 -3.33
CA ILE A 197 -7.71 -1.63 -3.05
C ILE A 197 -6.51 -2.51 -3.35
N ALA A 198 -5.49 -1.93 -3.98
CA ALA A 198 -4.26 -2.62 -4.28
C ALA A 198 -3.04 -1.73 -4.10
N ASP A 199 -1.87 -2.36 -4.08
CA ASP A 199 -0.59 -1.69 -4.24
C ASP A 199 -0.14 -1.77 -5.71
N GLY A 200 0.08 -0.61 -6.32
CA GLY A 200 0.44 -0.42 -7.73
C GLY A 200 1.69 -1.19 -8.18
N GLU A 201 2.64 -1.50 -7.30
CA GLU A 201 3.84 -2.27 -7.66
C GLU A 201 3.51 -3.74 -7.94
N GLY A 202 2.50 -4.31 -7.28
CA GLY A 202 2.11 -5.70 -7.50
C GLY A 202 0.64 -5.97 -7.21
N PRO A 203 -0.30 -5.35 -7.95
CA PRO A 203 -1.73 -5.42 -7.64
C PRO A 203 -2.26 -6.84 -7.58
N LYS A 204 -1.77 -7.73 -8.45
CA LYS A 204 -2.10 -9.15 -8.44
C LYS A 204 -1.94 -9.84 -7.09
N TYR A 205 -0.87 -9.52 -6.35
CA TYR A 205 -0.53 -10.18 -5.09
C TYR A 205 -0.92 -9.35 -3.86
N LEU A 206 -0.87 -8.02 -4.00
CA LEU A 206 -1.14 -7.04 -2.96
C LEU A 206 -2.47 -6.33 -3.24
N ASN A 207 -3.57 -7.08 -3.26
CA ASN A 207 -4.92 -6.54 -3.33
C ASN A 207 -5.76 -7.03 -2.16
N LYS A 208 -6.79 -6.26 -1.85
CA LYS A 208 -7.87 -6.65 -0.95
C LYS A 208 -9.19 -6.09 -1.45
N GLN A 209 -10.27 -6.79 -1.14
CA GLN A 209 -11.63 -6.40 -1.49
C GLN A 209 -12.48 -6.20 -0.23
N LEU A 210 -13.47 -5.32 -0.33
CA LEU A 210 -14.48 -5.08 0.70
C LEU A 210 -15.87 -5.08 0.06
N GLN A 211 -16.72 -5.97 0.55
CA GLN A 211 -18.12 -6.16 0.15
C GLN A 211 -18.96 -6.35 1.42
N PHE A 212 -20.22 -5.92 1.39
CA PHE A 212 -21.16 -5.97 2.52
C PHE A 212 -22.31 -6.93 2.29
#